data_AF-A0A350M8X1-F1
#
_entry.id   AF-A0A350M8X1-F1
#
_cell.length_a   1.000
_cell.length_b   1.000
_cell.length_c   1.000
_cell.angle_alpha   90.00
_cell.angle_beta   90.00
_cell.angle_gamma   90.00
#
_symmetry.space_group_name_H-M   'P 1'
#
loop_
_entity.id
_entity.type
_entity.pdbx_description
1 polymer ?
#
loop_
_entity_poly.entity_id
_entity_poly.type
_entity_poly.pdbx_seq_one_letter_code
_entity_poly.pdbx_strand_id
1 'polypeptide(L)'
;MNKTFNRIILGAAAVLLIAGCNENSGDSTEQNSGEAVFDTMAHINAHRKTTENVMVHKVLVEEVIPTSNYVYLNVKEGEKNFWISSSNMEVKAGESYLYHEFMLQTNFKSKELDRIFDTLYLVSNMARVNSNGLSQTDAGSPSSANMGTGSSEGSITIADLVKNKQQYSGKTVQLSGTCVKINKAIMGRNWIHLKDGSMDSYDLVITSDENVPMGNFVTMKGVVALDKDFGASYQYELIVEDGRLVAQD
;
A
#
# COMPACT_ATOMS: atom_id res chain seq x y z
N MET A 1 -58.93 7.65 -3.80
CA MET A 1 -59.89 6.84 -3.00
C MET A 1 -59.09 5.69 -2.39
N ASN A 2 -58.90 5.66 -1.07
CA ASN A 2 -59.74 4.95 -0.07
C ASN A 2 -59.14 3.56 0.24
N LYS A 3 -59.00 3.12 1.50
CA LYS A 3 -59.35 3.75 2.80
C LYS A 3 -58.61 3.04 3.96
N THR A 4 -58.54 3.75 5.10
CA THR A 4 -58.38 3.24 6.50
C THR A 4 -57.18 2.34 6.86
N PHE A 5 -56.29 2.72 7.79
CA PHE A 5 -56.46 2.86 9.25
C PHE A 5 -56.69 1.56 10.04
N ASN A 6 -55.78 1.28 10.98
CA ASN A 6 -56.18 0.99 12.36
C ASN A 6 -55.12 1.52 13.36
N ARG A 7 -55.54 2.03 14.52
CA ARG A 7 -54.72 2.48 15.67
C ARG A 7 -55.56 2.31 16.94
N ILE A 8 -55.04 1.68 17.99
CA ILE A 8 -55.48 1.75 19.41
C ILE A 8 -54.59 0.77 20.23
N ILE A 9 -54.30 0.90 21.54
CA ILE A 9 -54.01 2.00 22.50
C ILE A 9 -53.99 1.37 23.93
N LEU A 10 -53.43 2.08 24.94
CA LEU A 10 -53.45 1.78 26.40
C LEU A 10 -52.51 0.65 26.91
N GLY A 11 -51.94 0.68 28.13
CA GLY A 11 -51.91 1.68 29.24
C GLY A 11 -50.47 1.86 29.78
N ALA A 12 -50.08 2.89 30.57
CA ALA A 12 -50.54 3.31 31.92
C ALA A 12 -50.19 2.28 33.04
N ALA A 13 -49.60 2.58 34.21
CA ALA A 13 -48.94 3.77 34.81
C ALA A 13 -48.10 3.31 36.06
N ALA A 14 -47.51 4.07 37.01
CA ALA A 14 -47.44 5.51 37.33
C ALA A 14 -46.23 5.88 38.26
N VAL A 15 -45.71 7.11 38.12
CA VAL A 15 -45.38 8.14 39.17
C VAL A 15 -44.89 7.74 40.59
N LEU A 16 -43.71 8.24 41.00
CA LEU A 16 -43.34 8.97 42.28
C LEU A 16 -41.78 9.10 42.30
N LEU A 17 -41.06 10.22 42.55
CA LEU A 17 -41.12 11.45 43.37
C LEU A 17 -40.25 11.42 44.66
N ILE A 18 -39.02 11.94 44.55
CA ILE A 18 -38.25 12.76 45.52
C ILE A 18 -37.10 13.43 44.71
N ALA A 19 -36.83 14.75 44.68
CA ALA A 19 -36.75 15.82 45.69
C ALA A 19 -35.35 15.94 46.31
N GLY A 20 -34.65 17.07 46.06
CA GLY A 20 -33.36 17.38 46.69
C GLY A 20 -32.45 18.32 45.89
N CYS A 21 -32.51 19.63 46.18
CA CYS A 21 -31.41 20.59 45.94
C CYS A 21 -31.02 21.17 47.30
N ASN A 22 -29.74 21.46 47.58
CA ASN A 22 -29.29 22.80 48.02
C ASN A 22 -27.74 22.96 48.17
N GLU A 23 -27.31 24.23 48.09
CA GLU A 23 -26.11 24.92 48.64
C GLU A 23 -24.82 24.17 49.09
N ASN A 24 -23.76 24.37 48.29
CA ASN A 24 -22.63 25.28 48.57
C ASN A 24 -22.18 25.55 50.02
N SER A 25 -20.87 25.35 50.32
CA SER A 25 -19.92 26.33 50.91
C SER A 25 -18.65 25.63 51.44
N GLY A 26 -17.45 26.21 51.24
CA GLY A 26 -16.21 25.67 51.83
C GLY A 26 -14.90 26.09 51.15
N ASP A 27 -14.59 27.39 51.15
CA ASP A 27 -13.31 27.94 50.68
C ASP A 27 -12.31 28.10 51.85
N SER A 28 -11.01 27.91 51.56
CA SER A 28 -9.90 28.39 52.40
C SER A 28 -8.60 28.49 51.58
N THR A 29 -8.40 29.66 51.00
CA THR A 29 -7.21 30.16 50.28
C THR A 29 -5.86 30.06 51.02
N GLU A 30 -4.76 29.94 50.27
CA GLU A 30 -3.61 30.89 50.17
C GLU A 30 -2.61 30.34 49.10
N GLN A 31 -2.14 31.10 48.09
CA GLN A 31 -1.07 32.13 48.10
C GLN A 31 0.30 31.62 48.63
N ASN A 32 1.48 31.91 48.06
CA ASN A 32 1.93 32.80 46.97
C ASN A 32 3.24 32.20 46.37
N SER A 33 3.60 32.29 45.08
CA SER A 33 4.41 33.40 44.49
C SER A 33 5.35 32.86 43.39
N GLY A 34 5.94 33.74 42.56
CA GLY A 34 7.15 33.46 41.77
C GLY A 34 6.97 33.34 40.24
N GLU A 35 7.42 34.35 39.50
CA GLU A 35 7.50 34.34 38.03
C GLU A 35 8.82 33.72 37.53
N ALA A 36 8.76 32.96 36.43
CA ALA A 36 9.89 32.74 35.51
C ALA A 36 9.37 32.35 34.12
N VAL A 37 10.12 32.72 33.07
CA VAL A 37 9.79 32.47 31.64
C VAL A 37 10.86 31.61 30.96
N PHE A 38 10.53 31.08 29.77
CA PHE A 38 11.22 29.99 29.03
C PHE A 38 11.01 28.59 29.67
N ASP A 39 10.88 27.48 28.92
CA ASP A 39 11.35 27.25 27.56
C ASP A 39 10.44 26.38 26.64
N THR A 40 10.64 26.60 25.34
CA THR A 40 10.33 25.86 24.11
C THR A 40 9.78 24.42 24.17
N MET A 41 8.52 24.28 23.72
CA MET A 41 8.08 23.39 22.63
C MET A 41 8.71 21.96 22.53
N ALA A 42 8.12 20.98 23.22
CA ALA A 42 8.52 19.56 23.12
C ALA A 42 7.37 18.57 22.81
N HIS A 43 6.36 18.97 22.02
CA HIS A 43 5.39 18.04 21.41
C HIS A 43 6.02 17.26 20.24
N ILE A 44 7.12 16.55 20.50
CA ILE A 44 7.80 15.73 19.51
C ILE A 44 7.04 14.43 19.34
N ASN A 45 6.34 14.35 18.20
CA ASN A 45 6.19 13.14 17.39
C ASN A 45 6.20 11.81 18.15
N ALA A 46 5.05 11.43 18.69
CA ALA A 46 4.70 10.02 18.92
C ALA A 46 4.48 9.29 17.57
N HIS A 47 5.47 9.35 16.68
CA HIS A 47 5.55 8.48 15.52
C HIS A 47 5.59 7.04 16.05
N ARG A 48 4.48 6.32 15.89
CA ARG A 48 4.45 4.88 16.15
C ARG A 48 5.42 4.24 15.18
N LYS A 49 6.59 3.89 15.71
CA LYS A 49 7.60 3.07 15.04
C LYS A 49 7.05 1.65 14.93
N THR A 50 6.13 1.45 13.99
CA THR A 50 5.69 0.12 13.59
C THR A 50 6.91 -0.56 12.98
N THR A 51 7.57 -1.42 13.77
CA THR A 51 8.44 -2.43 13.20
C THR A 51 7.53 -3.35 12.41
N GLU A 52 7.44 -3.14 11.10
CA GLU A 52 6.84 -4.09 10.17
C GLU A 52 7.47 -5.46 10.42
N ASN A 53 6.71 -6.37 11.02
CA ASN A 53 7.06 -7.78 11.04
C ASN A 53 6.83 -8.29 9.62
N VAL A 54 7.83 -8.11 8.75
CA VAL A 54 7.79 -8.53 7.35
C VAL A 54 7.62 -10.06 7.32
N MET A 55 6.37 -10.49 7.23
CA MET A 55 6.00 -11.90 7.34
C MET A 55 6.50 -12.64 6.11
N VAL A 56 7.55 -13.44 6.30
CA VAL A 56 8.10 -14.27 5.24
C VAL A 56 7.21 -15.50 5.08
N HIS A 57 6.43 -15.53 4.01
CA HIS A 57 5.65 -16.68 3.61
C HIS A 57 6.55 -17.76 3.01
N LYS A 58 6.23 -19.04 3.27
CA LYS A 58 6.93 -20.18 2.66
C LYS A 58 5.92 -21.12 2.03
N VAL A 59 5.96 -21.17 0.71
CA VAL A 59 5.06 -21.98 -0.11
C VAL A 59 5.77 -23.13 -0.79
N LEU A 60 5.12 -24.30 -0.81
CA LEU A 60 5.41 -25.38 -1.74
C LEU A 60 4.61 -25.16 -3.02
N VAL A 61 5.24 -25.26 -4.19
CA VAL A 61 4.54 -25.15 -5.49
C VAL A 61 4.01 -26.52 -5.88
N GLU A 62 2.68 -26.65 -6.01
CA GLU A 62 2.02 -27.89 -6.44
C GLU A 62 1.74 -27.90 -7.96
N GLU A 63 1.51 -26.75 -8.58
CA GLU A 63 1.21 -26.60 -10.02
C GLU A 63 1.87 -25.33 -10.59
N VAL A 64 2.32 -25.38 -11.85
CA VAL A 64 2.93 -24.25 -12.56
C VAL A 64 2.25 -24.06 -13.91
N ILE A 65 1.64 -22.90 -14.15
CA ILE A 65 1.06 -22.50 -15.44
C ILE A 65 1.81 -21.24 -15.93
N PRO A 66 2.81 -21.38 -16.81
CA PRO A 66 3.48 -20.24 -17.42
C PRO A 66 2.56 -19.56 -18.45
N THR A 67 2.71 -18.24 -18.58
CA THR A 67 1.99 -17.40 -19.55
C THR A 67 2.96 -16.38 -20.17
N SER A 68 2.50 -15.60 -21.14
CA SER A 68 3.27 -14.58 -21.84
C SER A 68 4.10 -13.65 -20.92
N ASN A 69 3.50 -13.18 -19.82
CA ASN A 69 4.07 -12.16 -18.94
C ASN A 69 4.16 -12.56 -17.46
N TYR A 70 3.53 -13.66 -17.06
CA TYR A 70 3.40 -14.11 -15.67
C TYR A 70 3.58 -15.62 -15.55
N VAL A 71 3.72 -16.09 -14.32
CA VAL A 71 3.55 -17.50 -13.96
C VAL A 71 2.47 -17.61 -12.88
N TYR A 72 1.44 -18.42 -13.15
CA TYR A 72 0.39 -18.74 -12.17
C TYR A 72 0.78 -20.03 -11.46
N LEU A 73 0.73 -20.00 -10.13
CA LEU A 73 1.20 -21.09 -9.27
C LEU A 73 0.06 -21.52 -8.36
N ASN A 74 -0.27 -22.81 -8.37
CA ASN A 74 -1.06 -23.41 -7.29
C ASN A 74 -0.08 -23.76 -6.19
N VAL A 75 -0.26 -23.19 -5.00
CA VAL A 75 0.74 -23.25 -3.93
C VAL A 75 0.11 -23.63 -2.59
N LYS A 76 0.94 -24.21 -1.73
CA LYS A 76 0.55 -24.70 -0.42
C LYS A 76 1.37 -24.06 0.69
N GLU A 77 0.69 -23.46 1.66
CA GLU A 77 1.26 -22.99 2.92
C GLU A 77 0.56 -23.71 4.09
N GLY A 78 1.26 -24.65 4.72
CA GLY A 78 0.68 -25.56 5.71
C GLY A 78 -0.41 -26.45 5.11
N GLU A 79 -1.65 -26.24 5.55
CA GLU A 79 -2.84 -26.95 5.05
C GLU A 79 -3.63 -26.15 4.00
N LYS A 80 -3.25 -24.90 3.72
CA LYS A 80 -3.96 -24.01 2.79
C LYS A 80 -3.38 -24.12 1.39
N ASN A 81 -4.22 -24.43 0.41
CA ASN A 81 -3.89 -24.30 -1.00
C ASN A 81 -4.52 -23.01 -1.57
N PHE A 82 -3.76 -22.25 -2.35
CA PHE A 82 -4.21 -21.00 -2.98
C PHE A 82 -3.41 -20.71 -4.27
N TRP A 83 -3.87 -19.74 -5.05
CA TRP A 83 -3.20 -19.34 -6.29
C TRP A 83 -2.35 -18.10 -6.08
N ILE A 84 -1.10 -18.16 -6.54
CA ILE A 84 -0.22 -17.00 -6.75
C ILE A 84 -0.16 -16.67 -8.25
N SER A 85 0.02 -15.40 -8.59
CA SER A 85 0.58 -14.97 -9.87
C SER A 85 1.83 -14.14 -9.61
N SER A 86 2.94 -14.53 -10.22
CA SER A 86 4.23 -13.82 -10.16
C SER A 86 4.63 -13.32 -11.54
N SER A 87 5.58 -12.38 -11.60
CA SER A 87 6.29 -12.04 -12.85
C SER A 87 6.90 -13.30 -13.48
N ASN A 88 7.00 -13.35 -14.81
CA ASN A 88 7.56 -14.52 -15.49
C ASN A 88 9.00 -14.82 -15.02
N MET A 89 9.21 -15.99 -14.41
CA MET A 89 10.45 -16.47 -13.83
C MET A 89 10.47 -18.01 -13.86
N GLU A 90 11.64 -18.65 -13.70
CA GLU A 90 11.72 -20.11 -13.67
C GLU A 90 11.21 -20.67 -12.32
N VAL A 91 10.02 -21.29 -12.36
CA VAL A 91 9.39 -21.93 -11.19
C VAL A 91 9.18 -23.42 -11.44
N LYS A 92 9.44 -24.26 -10.43
CA LYS A 92 9.32 -25.72 -10.50
C LYS A 92 8.31 -26.25 -9.48
N ALA A 93 7.42 -27.12 -9.94
CA ALA A 93 6.53 -27.88 -9.06
C ALA A 93 7.34 -28.85 -8.19
N GLY A 94 6.91 -29.03 -6.94
CA GLY A 94 7.63 -29.78 -5.91
C GLY A 94 8.70 -28.99 -5.15
N GLU A 95 9.02 -27.76 -5.56
CA GLU A 95 10.02 -26.92 -4.89
C GLU A 95 9.38 -25.86 -3.96
N SER A 96 10.17 -25.38 -2.98
CA SER A 96 9.74 -24.36 -2.02
C SER A 96 10.27 -22.98 -2.39
N TYR A 97 9.42 -21.97 -2.23
CA TYR A 97 9.76 -20.56 -2.47
C TYR A 97 9.37 -19.69 -1.27
N LEU A 98 10.08 -18.58 -1.08
CA LEU A 98 9.76 -17.51 -0.14
C LEU A 98 9.22 -16.29 -0.87
N TYR A 99 8.27 -15.60 -0.24
CA TYR A 99 7.90 -14.23 -0.57
C TYR A 99 7.56 -13.47 0.71
N HIS A 100 7.46 -12.14 0.58
CA HIS A 100 7.24 -11.22 1.70
C HIS A 100 5.99 -10.39 1.42
N GLU A 101 6.05 -9.61 0.35
CA GLU A 101 4.95 -8.76 -0.09
C GLU A 101 4.09 -9.48 -1.14
N PHE A 102 2.78 -9.38 -0.95
CA PHE A 102 1.77 -9.85 -1.89
C PHE A 102 0.61 -8.86 -1.90
N MET A 103 -0.25 -8.94 -2.93
CA MET A 103 -1.53 -8.26 -2.95
C MET A 103 -2.65 -9.24 -3.26
N LEU A 104 -3.76 -9.11 -2.55
CA LEU A 104 -4.95 -9.92 -2.80
C LEU A 104 -5.73 -9.33 -3.98
N GLN A 105 -6.11 -10.18 -4.93
CA GLN A 105 -7.12 -9.87 -5.94
C GLN A 105 -8.19 -10.96 -5.92
N THR A 106 -9.46 -10.57 -5.83
CA THR A 106 -10.59 -11.50 -5.88
C THR A 106 -11.31 -11.41 -7.22
N ASN A 107 -11.97 -12.51 -7.62
CA ASN A 107 -12.72 -12.62 -8.87
C ASN A 107 -11.90 -12.24 -10.14
N PHE A 108 -10.60 -12.49 -10.14
CA PHE A 108 -9.72 -12.12 -11.25
C PHE A 108 -9.98 -13.02 -12.47
N LYS A 109 -10.44 -12.45 -13.59
CA LYS A 109 -10.48 -13.15 -14.87
C LYS A 109 -9.17 -12.99 -15.64
N SER A 110 -8.40 -14.08 -15.72
CA SER A 110 -7.32 -14.20 -16.69
C SER A 110 -7.89 -14.34 -18.10
N LYS A 111 -7.46 -13.47 -19.02
CA LYS A 111 -7.82 -13.55 -20.44
C LYS A 111 -7.06 -14.66 -21.17
N GLU A 112 -5.81 -14.90 -20.80
CA GLU A 112 -4.92 -15.87 -21.47
C GLU A 112 -5.27 -17.32 -21.11
N LEU A 113 -5.80 -17.55 -19.91
CA LEU A 113 -6.24 -18.87 -19.43
C LEU A 113 -7.77 -19.09 -19.53
N ASP A 114 -8.52 -18.12 -20.04
CA ASP A 114 -10.00 -17.97 -19.96
C ASP A 114 -10.62 -18.40 -18.62
N ARG A 115 -9.90 -18.13 -17.52
CA ARG A 115 -10.19 -18.66 -16.18
C ARG A 115 -10.44 -17.54 -15.19
N ILE A 116 -11.41 -17.74 -14.29
CA ILE A 116 -11.63 -16.90 -13.12
C ILE A 116 -10.91 -17.53 -11.92
N PHE A 117 -10.26 -16.68 -11.12
CA PHE A 117 -9.67 -17.01 -9.83
C PHE A 117 -10.44 -16.25 -8.76
N ASP A 118 -11.20 -16.96 -7.93
CA ASP A 118 -11.99 -16.37 -6.84
C ASP A 118 -11.10 -15.58 -5.87
N THR A 119 -9.87 -16.08 -5.65
CA THR A 119 -8.77 -15.41 -4.95
C THR A 119 -7.46 -15.72 -5.67
N LEU A 120 -6.66 -14.67 -5.91
CA LEU A 120 -5.33 -14.72 -6.50
C LEU A 120 -4.39 -13.81 -5.69
N TYR A 121 -3.20 -14.30 -5.35
CA TYR A 121 -2.17 -13.58 -4.63
C TYR A 121 -1.12 -13.08 -5.63
N LEU A 122 -1.07 -11.78 -5.86
CA LEU A 122 -0.11 -11.16 -6.78
C LEU A 122 1.20 -10.92 -6.03
N VAL A 123 2.27 -11.59 -6.45
CA VAL A 123 3.57 -11.58 -5.74
C VAL A 123 4.65 -11.05 -6.68
N SER A 124 5.24 -9.91 -6.35
CA SER A 124 6.21 -9.24 -7.24
C SER A 124 7.59 -9.91 -7.22
N ASN A 125 8.00 -10.43 -6.05
CA ASN A 125 9.31 -11.02 -5.80
C ASN A 125 9.16 -12.38 -5.10
N MET A 126 9.73 -13.44 -5.67
CA MET A 126 9.84 -14.76 -5.06
C MET A 126 11.30 -15.23 -5.09
N ALA A 127 11.77 -15.86 -4.01
CA ALA A 127 13.12 -16.43 -3.92
C ALA A 127 13.06 -17.94 -3.69
N ARG A 128 13.96 -18.70 -4.33
CA ARG A 128 13.97 -20.17 -4.27
C ARG A 128 14.65 -20.66 -2.99
N VAL A 129 14.04 -21.63 -2.30
CA VAL A 129 14.59 -22.22 -1.07
C VAL A 129 15.43 -23.44 -1.43
N ASN A 130 16.75 -23.27 -1.42
CA ASN A 130 17.67 -24.37 -1.66
C ASN A 130 17.86 -25.22 -0.39
N SER A 131 18.29 -26.49 -0.55
CA SER A 131 18.43 -27.49 0.52
C SER A 131 19.32 -27.09 1.70
N ASN A 132 20.14 -26.04 1.53
CA ASN A 132 21.03 -25.49 2.55
C ASN A 132 20.41 -24.32 3.35
N GLY A 133 19.13 -24.00 3.15
CA GLY A 133 18.44 -22.90 3.84
C GLY A 133 18.82 -21.50 3.36
N LEU A 134 19.72 -21.39 2.38
CA LEU A 134 20.09 -20.15 1.72
C LEU A 134 19.14 -19.87 0.56
N SER A 135 18.45 -18.74 0.62
CA SER A 135 17.65 -18.23 -0.50
C SER A 135 18.56 -17.89 -1.68
N GLN A 136 18.34 -18.53 -2.83
CA GLN A 136 18.91 -18.05 -4.08
C GLN A 136 17.84 -17.29 -4.85
N THR A 137 18.11 -16.01 -5.09
CA THR A 137 17.58 -15.29 -6.24
C THR A 137 18.36 -15.79 -7.45
N ASP A 138 17.77 -16.69 -8.24
CA ASP A 138 18.41 -17.18 -9.47
C ASP A 138 18.77 -15.98 -10.37
N ALA A 139 20.00 -15.98 -10.90
CA ALA A 139 20.68 -14.78 -11.38
C ALA A 139 20.21 -14.30 -12.76
N GLY A 140 18.98 -13.76 -12.81
CA GLY A 140 18.37 -13.14 -14.00
C GLY A 140 18.41 -11.61 -14.04
N SER A 141 18.88 -10.93 -12.99
CA SER A 141 19.01 -9.47 -12.97
C SER A 141 20.29 -9.00 -13.67
N PRO A 142 20.25 -7.93 -14.48
CA PRO A 142 21.45 -7.19 -14.87
C PRO A 142 22.26 -6.76 -13.64
N SER A 143 23.57 -6.94 -13.70
CA SER A 143 24.51 -6.50 -12.64
C SER A 143 24.40 -5.00 -12.40
N SER A 144 24.30 -4.60 -11.12
CA SER A 144 24.42 -3.24 -10.58
C SER A 144 24.27 -2.10 -11.59
N ALA A 145 23.05 -1.93 -12.12
CA ALA A 145 22.71 -0.75 -12.89
C ALA A 145 22.88 0.48 -11.99
N ASN A 146 23.79 1.36 -12.41
CA ASN A 146 24.15 2.62 -11.77
C ASN A 146 22.91 3.34 -11.20
N MET A 147 22.89 3.69 -9.90
CA MET A 147 21.87 4.61 -9.39
C MET A 147 22.16 6.00 -9.98
N GLY A 148 21.57 6.25 -11.14
CA GLY A 148 21.71 7.51 -11.86
C GLY A 148 21.25 8.65 -10.98
N THR A 149 22.17 9.55 -10.60
CA THR A 149 21.84 10.84 -9.99
C THR A 149 21.31 11.83 -11.04
N GLY A 150 20.53 11.31 -12.00
CA GLY A 150 19.96 11.99 -13.15
C GLY A 150 18.73 12.79 -12.76
N SER A 151 18.93 13.94 -12.13
CA SER A 151 17.88 14.96 -12.03
C SER A 151 17.57 15.48 -13.43
N SER A 152 16.56 14.90 -14.09
CA SER A 152 16.13 15.35 -15.42
C SER A 152 15.52 16.75 -15.33
N GLU A 153 15.71 17.56 -16.37
CA GLU A 153 15.27 18.95 -16.36
C GLU A 153 13.75 19.06 -16.14
N GLY A 154 13.35 19.72 -15.06
CA GLY A 154 11.94 19.86 -14.65
C GLY A 154 11.43 18.80 -13.66
N SER A 155 12.23 17.82 -13.24
CA SER A 155 11.84 16.91 -12.15
C SER A 155 11.83 17.58 -10.78
N ILE A 156 10.85 17.21 -9.95
CA ILE A 156 10.86 17.45 -8.50
C ILE A 156 11.34 16.20 -7.76
N THR A 157 11.74 16.35 -6.49
CA THR A 157 12.07 15.20 -5.63
C THR A 157 10.81 14.59 -5.01
N ILE A 158 10.88 13.32 -4.63
CA ILE A 158 9.84 12.64 -3.84
C ILE A 158 9.69 13.34 -2.48
N ALA A 159 10.78 13.75 -1.84
CA ALA A 159 10.75 14.50 -0.58
C ALA A 159 9.96 15.82 -0.69
N ASP A 160 10.17 16.60 -1.76
CA ASP A 160 9.43 17.85 -2.00
C ASP A 160 7.97 17.60 -2.36
N LEU A 161 7.68 16.54 -3.12
CA LEU A 161 6.31 16.12 -3.42
C LEU A 161 5.57 15.75 -2.13
N VAL A 162 6.14 14.90 -1.27
CA VAL A 162 5.53 14.47 0.01
C VAL A 162 5.35 15.66 0.95
N LYS A 163 6.37 16.52 1.09
CA LYS A 163 6.36 17.70 1.96
C LYS A 163 5.32 18.75 1.54
N ASN A 164 5.06 18.90 0.25
CA ASN A 164 4.18 19.94 -0.30
C ASN A 164 2.94 19.35 -1.00
N LYS A 165 2.53 18.12 -0.67
CA LYS A 165 1.56 17.32 -1.44
C LYS A 165 0.23 18.03 -1.75
N GLN A 166 -0.31 18.82 -0.81
CA GLN A 166 -1.50 19.66 -1.04
C GLN A 166 -1.31 20.73 -2.13
N GLN A 167 -0.09 21.23 -2.34
CA GLN A 167 0.22 22.16 -3.43
C GLN A 167 0.28 21.48 -4.81
N TYR A 168 0.50 20.16 -4.85
CA TYR A 168 0.59 19.38 -6.08
C TYR A 168 -0.70 18.65 -6.45
N SER A 169 -1.65 18.47 -5.53
CA SER A 169 -2.95 17.82 -5.77
C SER A 169 -3.65 18.32 -7.05
N GLY A 170 -4.01 17.39 -7.93
CA GLY A 170 -4.64 17.64 -9.23
C GLY A 170 -3.69 18.15 -10.32
N LYS A 171 -2.39 18.31 -10.07
CA LYS A 171 -1.40 18.80 -11.04
C LYS A 171 -0.54 17.67 -11.60
N THR A 172 -0.12 17.82 -12.86
CA THR A 172 0.94 17.00 -13.45
C THR A 172 2.28 17.37 -12.84
N VAL A 173 3.04 16.38 -12.37
CA VAL A 173 4.44 16.51 -11.93
C VAL A 173 5.35 15.67 -12.81
N GLN A 174 6.66 15.98 -12.82
CA GLN A 174 7.71 15.14 -13.39
C GLN A 174 8.58 14.61 -12.25
N LEU A 175 8.88 13.32 -12.26
CA LEU A 175 9.68 12.62 -11.24
C LEU A 175 10.74 11.77 -11.94
N SER A 176 11.93 11.69 -11.37
CA SER A 176 13.02 10.83 -11.86
C SER A 176 13.45 9.89 -10.74
N GLY A 177 13.64 8.61 -11.02
CA GLY A 177 14.00 7.63 -10.00
C GLY A 177 14.11 6.20 -10.53
N THR A 178 14.59 5.30 -9.68
CA THR A 178 14.69 3.87 -9.94
C THR A 178 13.36 3.18 -9.64
N CYS A 179 12.89 2.32 -10.55
CA CYS A 179 11.75 1.44 -10.30
C CYS A 179 12.20 0.27 -9.39
N VAL A 180 11.81 0.30 -8.11
CA VAL A 180 12.24 -0.73 -7.13
C VAL A 180 11.28 -1.93 -7.04
N LYS A 181 10.06 -1.78 -7.55
CA LYS A 181 9.03 -2.83 -7.64
C LYS A 181 7.99 -2.39 -8.67
N ILE A 182 7.46 -3.33 -9.46
CA ILE A 182 6.34 -3.07 -10.37
C ILE A 182 5.31 -4.21 -10.31
N ASN A 183 4.04 -3.85 -10.23
CA ASN A 183 2.92 -4.79 -10.20
C ASN A 183 2.03 -4.52 -11.41
N LYS A 184 2.07 -5.41 -12.41
CA LYS A 184 1.52 -5.14 -13.75
C LYS A 184 0.04 -5.56 -13.87
N ALA A 185 -0.72 -4.86 -14.71
CA ALA A 185 -2.12 -5.13 -15.10
C ALA A 185 -3.19 -5.21 -13.98
N ILE A 186 -2.92 -4.71 -12.77
CA ILE A 186 -3.89 -4.65 -11.65
C ILE A 186 -4.89 -3.52 -11.89
N MET A 187 -6.19 -3.81 -11.83
CA MET A 187 -7.26 -2.86 -12.18
C MET A 187 -7.06 -2.21 -13.58
N GLY A 188 -6.46 -2.97 -14.50
CA GLY A 188 -6.18 -2.52 -15.87
C GLY A 188 -4.92 -1.68 -16.05
N ARG A 189 -4.14 -1.43 -14.99
CA ARG A 189 -2.94 -0.58 -15.01
C ARG A 189 -1.74 -1.22 -14.29
N ASN A 190 -0.53 -0.73 -14.55
CA ASN A 190 0.69 -1.08 -13.83
C ASN A 190 0.87 -0.15 -12.63
N TRP A 191 1.44 -0.67 -11.55
CA TRP A 191 1.69 0.05 -10.29
C TRP A 191 3.19 0.01 -10.02
N ILE A 192 3.85 1.15 -10.21
CA ILE A 192 5.30 1.33 -10.20
C ILE A 192 5.69 1.98 -8.88
N HIS A 193 6.54 1.32 -8.09
CA HIS A 193 7.14 1.88 -6.89
C HIS A 193 8.45 2.57 -7.28
N LEU A 194 8.55 3.88 -7.03
CA LEU A 194 9.69 4.71 -7.44
C LEU A 194 10.51 5.19 -6.23
N LYS A 195 11.84 5.19 -6.35
CA LYS A 195 12.77 5.79 -5.37
C LYS A 195 13.76 6.72 -6.08
N ASP A 196 13.98 7.90 -5.52
CA ASP A 196 14.92 8.92 -6.04
C ASP A 196 16.09 9.22 -5.08
N GLY A 197 16.20 8.51 -3.96
CA GLY A 197 17.19 8.74 -2.91
C GLY A 197 16.89 9.93 -1.99
N SER A 198 15.82 10.70 -2.23
CA SER A 198 15.47 11.87 -1.39
C SER A 198 14.69 11.50 -0.12
N MET A 199 13.93 10.39 -0.16
CA MET A 199 13.09 9.92 0.94
C MET A 199 12.87 8.41 0.88
N ASP A 200 13.94 7.61 1.03
CA ASP A 200 13.89 6.15 0.85
C ASP A 200 12.88 5.43 1.76
N SER A 201 12.54 6.01 2.92
CA SER A 201 11.52 5.51 3.84
C SER A 201 10.07 5.68 3.34
N TYR A 202 9.83 6.48 2.30
CA TYR A 202 8.51 6.71 1.72
C TYR A 202 8.34 5.93 0.42
N ASP A 203 7.26 5.16 0.29
CA ASP A 203 6.96 4.36 -0.90
C ASP A 203 6.04 5.14 -1.85
N LEU A 204 6.63 5.84 -2.83
CA LEU A 204 5.84 6.56 -3.83
C LEU A 204 5.40 5.60 -4.94
N VAL A 205 4.09 5.47 -5.11
CA VAL A 205 3.49 4.67 -6.18
C VAL A 205 3.00 5.56 -7.32
N ILE A 206 3.35 5.16 -8.54
CA ILE A 206 2.89 5.73 -9.80
C ILE A 206 2.07 4.67 -10.53
N THR A 207 0.81 4.96 -10.87
CA THR A 207 0.02 4.08 -11.74
C THR A 207 0.15 4.50 -13.20
N SER A 208 0.30 3.54 -14.11
CA SER A 208 0.70 3.79 -15.50
C SER A 208 0.28 2.64 -16.42
N ASP A 209 0.18 2.88 -17.72
CA ASP A 209 0.06 1.82 -18.73
C ASP A 209 1.44 1.31 -19.20
N GLU A 210 2.51 2.05 -18.88
CA GLU A 210 3.88 1.81 -19.35
C GLU A 210 4.51 0.58 -18.67
N ASN A 211 5.32 -0.16 -19.43
CA ASN A 211 6.05 -1.34 -18.94
C ASN A 211 7.47 -0.96 -18.47
N VAL A 212 7.58 -0.28 -17.34
CA VAL A 212 8.87 0.03 -16.72
C VAL A 212 9.51 -1.24 -16.13
N PRO A 213 10.74 -1.63 -16.48
CA PRO A 213 11.42 -2.75 -15.84
C PRO A 213 11.92 -2.38 -14.43
N MET A 214 11.90 -3.35 -13.52
CA MET A 214 12.50 -3.19 -12.18
C MET A 214 14.02 -3.04 -12.30
N GLY A 215 14.59 -2.08 -11.58
CA GLY A 215 16.01 -1.74 -11.59
C GLY A 215 16.39 -0.62 -12.58
N ASN A 216 15.56 -0.29 -13.57
CA ASN A 216 15.82 0.85 -14.46
C ASN A 216 15.58 2.19 -13.78
N PHE A 217 16.39 3.18 -14.15
CA PHE A 217 16.16 4.58 -13.85
C PHE A 217 15.25 5.20 -14.93
N VAL A 218 14.18 5.87 -14.51
CA VAL A 218 13.17 6.44 -15.41
C VAL A 218 12.78 7.85 -15.00
N THR A 219 12.44 8.66 -15.98
CA THR A 219 11.70 9.92 -15.79
C THR A 219 10.25 9.72 -16.22
N MET A 220 9.31 9.98 -15.32
CA MET A 220 7.87 9.86 -15.59
C MET A 220 7.12 11.17 -15.32
N LYS A 221 6.03 11.40 -16.07
CA LYS A 221 5.03 12.45 -15.80
C LYS A 221 3.68 11.82 -15.47
N GLY A 222 3.00 12.35 -14.46
CA GLY A 222 1.64 11.90 -14.09
C GLY A 222 0.96 12.91 -13.16
N VAL A 223 -0.33 12.70 -12.89
CA VAL A 223 -1.17 13.61 -12.09
C VAL A 223 -1.15 13.20 -10.63
N VAL A 224 -0.82 14.12 -9.73
CA VAL A 224 -0.83 13.86 -8.29
C VAL A 224 -2.26 13.80 -7.77
N ALA A 225 -2.62 12.68 -7.14
CA ALA A 225 -3.87 12.49 -6.41
C ALA A 225 -3.59 12.26 -4.92
N LEU A 226 -4.48 12.77 -4.07
CA LEU A 226 -4.45 12.59 -2.62
C LEU A 226 -5.68 11.82 -2.15
N ASP A 227 -5.59 11.18 -0.98
CA ASP A 227 -6.68 10.48 -0.29
C ASP A 227 -7.47 9.52 -1.21
N LYS A 228 -6.76 8.85 -2.11
CA LYS A 228 -7.33 8.08 -3.22
C LYS A 228 -7.58 6.63 -2.82
N ASP A 229 -8.86 6.25 -2.83
CA ASP A 229 -9.33 4.89 -2.61
C ASP A 229 -9.67 4.22 -3.95
N PHE A 230 -9.14 3.02 -4.20
CA PHE A 230 -9.46 2.16 -5.35
C PHE A 230 -10.30 0.93 -4.95
N GLY A 231 -10.73 0.85 -3.69
CA GLY A 231 -11.39 -0.30 -3.08
C GLY A 231 -10.41 -1.38 -2.65
N ALA A 232 -10.92 -2.46 -2.03
CA ALA A 232 -10.13 -3.66 -1.67
C ALA A 232 -8.82 -3.39 -0.90
N SER A 233 -8.80 -2.38 -0.02
CA SER A 233 -7.65 -1.90 0.76
C SER A 233 -6.55 -1.15 -0.02
N TYR A 234 -6.77 -0.80 -1.29
CA TYR A 234 -5.86 0.05 -2.08
C TYR A 234 -6.15 1.53 -1.82
N GLN A 235 -5.73 2.02 -0.66
CA GLN A 235 -5.91 3.42 -0.21
C GLN A 235 -4.57 4.15 -0.10
N TYR A 236 -4.48 5.33 -0.71
CA TYR A 236 -3.24 6.12 -0.80
C TYR A 236 -3.46 7.58 -0.41
N GLU A 237 -2.78 8.04 0.65
CA GLU A 237 -2.76 9.46 1.05
C GLU A 237 -2.15 10.35 -0.06
N LEU A 238 -1.23 9.79 -0.84
CA LEU A 238 -0.59 10.40 -2.01
C LEU A 238 -0.25 9.28 -3.02
N ILE A 239 -0.63 9.48 -4.27
CA ILE A 239 -0.29 8.62 -5.42
C ILE A 239 -0.13 9.49 -6.68
N VAL A 240 0.59 8.99 -7.69
CA VAL A 240 0.61 9.61 -9.02
C VAL A 240 -0.20 8.73 -9.98
N GLU A 241 -1.22 9.30 -10.63
CA GLU A 241 -2.05 8.62 -11.63
C GLU A 241 -1.63 8.95 -13.06
N ASP A 242 -2.01 8.06 -13.98
CA ASP A 242 -1.81 8.17 -15.43
C ASP A 242 -0.37 8.50 -15.85
N GLY A 243 0.59 7.91 -15.13
CA GLY A 243 2.02 8.01 -15.40
C GLY A 243 2.35 7.66 -16.86
N ARG A 244 3.21 8.46 -17.48
CA ARG A 244 3.78 8.27 -18.83
C ARG A 244 5.28 8.46 -18.80
N LEU A 245 5.99 7.68 -19.61
CA LEU A 245 7.44 7.71 -19.70
C LEU A 245 7.90 8.96 -20.48
N VAL A 246 8.91 9.65 -19.97
CA VAL A 246 9.54 10.82 -20.62
C VAL A 246 10.95 10.48 -21.08
N ALA A 247 11.69 9.72 -20.26
CA ALA A 247 13.02 9.18 -20.55
C ALA A 247 13.24 7.90 -19.73
N GLN A 248 14.13 7.04 -20.20
CA GLN A 248 14.59 5.82 -19.53
C GLN A 248 16.04 5.59 -19.91
N ASP A 249 16.86 5.22 -18.92
CA ASP A 249 18.24 4.76 -19.08
C ASP A 249 18.35 3.23 -18.84
#